data_AF-A0A401SR81-F1
#
_entry.id   AF-A0A401SR81-F1
#
_cell.length_a   1.000
_cell.length_b   1.000
_cell.length_c   1.000
_cell.angle_alpha   90.00
_cell.angle_beta   90.00
_cell.angle_gamma   90.00
#
_symmetry.space_group_name_H-M   'P 1'
#
loop_
_entity.id
_entity.type
_entity.pdbx_description
1 polymer ?
#
loop_
_entity_poly.entity_id
_entity_poly.type
_entity_poly.pdbx_seq_one_letter_code
_entity_poly.pdbx_strand_id
1 'polypeptide(L)' 'MLLYPSFRFKEIQTSLGPFITSIGGIPANSDKRTFWQFLNGTVPIPVGVAEYKPSNGEHVIAILSKY' A
#
# COMPACT_ATOMS: atom_id res chain seq x y z
N MET A 1 -24.57 6.28 13.89
CA MET A 1 -23.18 6.72 13.68
C MET A 1 -22.40 5.56 13.09
N LEU A 2 -22.26 5.50 11.77
CA LEU A 2 -21.47 4.45 11.12
C LEU A 2 -20.00 4.75 11.35
N LEU A 3 -19.31 3.91 12.11
CA LEU A 3 -17.86 3.95 12.25
C LEU A 3 -17.28 3.53 10.90
N TYR A 4 -16.96 4.48 10.01
CA TYR A 4 -16.03 4.18 8.94
C TYR A 4 -14.74 3.69 9.61
N PRO A 5 -14.24 2.48 9.33
CA PRO A 5 -12.94 2.10 9.82
C PRO A 5 -11.96 3.12 9.24
N SER A 6 -11.32 3.90 10.11
CA SER A 6 -10.34 4.89 9.69
C SER A 6 -9.24 4.20 8.90
N PHE A 7 -8.96 4.72 7.70
CA PHE A 7 -7.83 4.27 6.92
C PHE A 7 -6.57 4.54 7.73
N ARG A 8 -5.88 3.47 8.12
CA ARG A 8 -4.67 3.50 8.94
C ARG A 8 -3.67 2.54 8.34
N PHE A 9 -2.41 2.93 8.35
CA PHE A 9 -1.32 2.10 7.87
C PHE A 9 -0.14 2.14 8.84
N LYS A 10 0.76 1.18 8.67
CA LYS A 10 2.09 1.18 9.29
C LYS A 10 3.14 1.13 8.19
N GLU A 11 4.26 1.77 8.45
CA GLU A 11 5.41 1.79 7.56
C GLU A 11 6.70 1.56 8.32
N ILE A 12 7.73 1.17 7.58
CA ILE A 12 9.11 1.17 8.05
C ILE A 12 9.95 2.04 7.11
N GLN A 13 10.98 2.69 7.64
CA GLN A 13 11.95 3.39 6.81
C GLN A 13 12.92 2.38 6.20
N THR A 14 13.15 2.47 4.90
CA THR A 14 14.17 1.70 4.17
C THR A 14 15.14 2.65 3.46
N SER A 15 16.21 2.10 2.86
CA SER A 15 17.13 2.86 2.01
C SER A 15 16.47 3.40 0.73
N LEU A 16 15.34 2.83 0.31
CA LEU A 16 14.56 3.25 -0.85
C LEU A 16 13.38 4.18 -0.48
N GLY A 17 13.22 4.50 0.81
CA GLY A 17 12.08 5.27 1.32
C GLY A 17 11.14 4.47 2.23
N PRO A 18 9.98 5.04 2.60
CA PRO A 18 9.00 4.36 3.44
C PRO A 18 8.38 3.17 2.71
N PHE A 19 8.31 2.04 3.41
CA PHE A 19 7.70 0.80 2.92
C PHE A 19 6.51 0.43 3.79
N ILE A 20 5.34 0.31 3.15
CA ILE A 20 4.08 0.01 3.84
C ILE A 20 4.04 -1.46 4.26
N THR A 21 3.94 -1.69 5.58
CA THR A 21 3.92 -3.03 6.17
C THR A 21 2.52 -3.47 6.59
N SER A 22 1.58 -2.55 6.76
CA SER A 22 0.19 -2.88 7.11
C SER A 22 -0.78 -1.80 6.66
N ILE A 23 -1.97 -2.20 6.23
CA ILE A 23 -3.13 -1.33 6.00
C ILE A 23 -4.33 -1.92 6.73
N GLY A 24 -5.11 -1.09 7.44
CA GLY A 24 -6.31 -1.52 8.15
C GLY A 24 -6.04 -2.53 9.28
N GLY A 25 -4.81 -2.61 9.79
CA GLY A 25 -4.39 -3.60 10.78
C GLY A 25 -4.03 -4.97 10.20
N ILE A 26 -4.10 -5.15 8.88
CA ILE A 26 -3.69 -6.39 8.20
C ILE A 26 -2.22 -6.24 7.78
N PRO A 27 -1.28 -7.05 8.33
CA PRO A 27 0.14 -6.95 8.00
C PRO A 27 0.49 -7.77 6.75
N ALA A 28 1.48 -7.28 6.00
CA ALA A 28 2.29 -8.10 5.10
C ALA A 28 3.04 -9.17 5.90
N ASN A 29 3.39 -10.30 5.26
CA ASN A 29 4.01 -11.43 5.94
C ASN A 29 5.07 -12.08 5.04
N SER A 30 6.32 -12.08 5.50
CA SER A 30 7.47 -12.64 4.78
C SER A 30 7.33 -14.14 4.55
N ASP A 31 6.89 -14.90 5.56
CA ASP A 31 6.78 -16.36 5.49
C ASP A 31 5.69 -16.81 4.51
N LYS A 32 4.62 -16.02 4.41
CA LYS A 32 3.51 -16.19 3.45
C LYS A 32 3.77 -15.52 2.10
N ARG A 33 4.92 -14.86 1.95
CA ARG A 33 5.34 -14.06 0.79
C ARG A 33 4.27 -13.06 0.37
N THR A 34 3.65 -12.39 1.34
CA THR A 34 2.65 -11.35 1.07
C THR A 34 3.19 -9.95 1.28
N PHE A 35 2.72 -9.00 0.46
CA PHE A 35 3.09 -7.59 0.51
C PHE A 35 1.93 -6.70 0.07
N TRP A 36 1.97 -5.42 0.45
CA TRP A 36 1.01 -4.43 -0.04
C TRP A 36 1.49 -3.87 -1.39
N GLN A 37 0.78 -4.25 -2.45
CA GLN A 37 1.04 -3.78 -3.81
C GLN A 37 0.13 -2.60 -4.13
N PHE A 38 0.71 -1.53 -4.67
CA PHE A 38 -0.01 -0.35 -5.13
C PHE A 38 -0.18 -0.37 -6.64
N LEU A 39 -1.40 -0.08 -7.09
CA LEU A 39 -1.80 -0.12 -8.50
C LEU A 39 -2.49 1.19 -8.87
N ASN A 40 -2.36 1.62 -10.12
CA ASN A 40 -3.30 2.52 -10.77
C ASN A 40 -4.24 1.67 -11.63
N GLY A 41 -5.48 1.48 -11.17
CA GLY A 41 -6.38 0.48 -11.74
C GLY A 41 -5.77 -0.92 -11.66
N THR A 42 -5.37 -1.49 -12.80
CA THR A 42 -4.74 -2.82 -12.87
C THR A 42 -3.23 -2.78 -13.06
N VAL A 43 -2.64 -1.59 -13.24
CA VAL A 43 -1.22 -1.43 -13.56
C VAL A 43 -0.42 -1.18 -12.29
N PRO A 44 0.63 -1.97 -11.99
CA PRO A 44 1.49 -1.73 -10.84
C PRO A 44 2.19 -0.37 -10.90
N ILE A 45 2.20 0.33 -9.76
CA ILE A 45 2.97 1.55 -9.61
C ILE A 45 4.45 1.17 -9.43
N PRO A 46 5.37 1.68 -10.27
CA PRO A 46 6.77 1.22 -10.29
C PRO A 46 7.67 1.93 -9.26
N VAL A 47 7.14 2.88 -8.49
CA VAL A 47 7.86 3.68 -7.49
C VAL A 47 7.24 3.55 -6.10
N GLY A 48 7.98 3.97 -5.08
CA GLY A 48 7.49 3.98 -3.70
C GLY A 48 6.34 4.97 -3.47
N VAL A 49 5.56 4.75 -2.41
CA VAL A 49 4.39 5.59 -2.06
C VAL A 49 4.75 7.05 -1.77
N ALA A 50 5.98 7.33 -1.33
CA ALA A 50 6.47 8.69 -1.09
C ALA A 50 6.90 9.42 -2.35
N GLU A 51 7.18 8.70 -3.44
CA GLU A 51 7.58 9.27 -4.72
C GLU A 51 6.41 9.40 -5.69
N TYR A 52 5.40 8.53 -5.54
CA TYR A 52 4.24 8.52 -6.42
C TYR A 52 3.42 9.81 -6.33
N LYS A 53 3.14 10.43 -7.49
CA LYS A 53 2.33 11.64 -7.61
C LYS A 53 1.05 11.30 -8.40
N PRO A 54 -0.08 11.05 -7.72
CA PRO A 54 -1.33 10.71 -8.41
C PRO A 54 -1.86 11.90 -9.20
N SER A 55 -2.54 11.60 -10.31
CA SER A 55 -3.25 12.61 -11.12
C SER A 55 -4.70 12.78 -10.67
N ASN A 56 -5.33 13.90 -11.07
CA ASN A 56 -6.75 14.10 -10.81
C ASN A 56 -7.60 13.00 -11.46
N GLY A 57 -8.53 12.42 -10.69
CA GLY A 57 -9.41 11.34 -11.15
C GLY A 57 -8.74 9.95 -11.18
N GLU A 58 -7.50 9.82 -10.73
CA GLU A 58 -6.83 8.54 -10.65
C GLU A 58 -7.38 7.65 -9.52
N HIS A 59 -7.46 6.35 -9.77
CA HIS A 59 -7.93 5.37 -8.79
C HIS A 59 -6.78 4.46 -8.33
N VAL A 60 -6.09 4.89 -7.27
CA VAL A 60 -5.01 4.12 -6.63
C VAL A 60 -5.60 3.02 -5.76
N ILE A 61 -5.16 1.79 -5.98
CA ILE A 61 -5.61 0.60 -5.26
C ILE A 61 -4.44 -0.01 -4.50
N ALA A 62 -4.64 -0.32 -3.22
CA ALA A 62 -3.72 -1.12 -2.42
C ALA A 62 -4.30 -2.53 -2.22
N ILE A 63 -3.62 -3.55 -2.73
CA ILE A 63 -4.01 -4.95 -2.56
C ILE A 63 -2.94 -5.71 -1.77
N LEU A 64 -3.38 -6.68 -0.95
CA LEU A 64 -2.46 -7.63 -0.31
C LEU A 64 -2.14 -8.74 -1.33
N SER A 65 -1.00 -8.61 -1.99
CA SER A 65 -0.54 -9.51 -3.06
C SER A 65 0.43 -10.57 -2.54
N LYS A 66 0.74 -11.56 -3.38
CA LYS A 66 1.82 -12.53 -3.18
C LYS A 66 2.94 -12.33 -4.21
N TYR A 67 4.18 -12.61 -3.82
CA TYR A 67 5.34 -12.66 -4.72
C TYR A 67 6.04 -14.01 -4.66
#